data_AF-A0A2G9Y6M4-F1
#
_entry.id   AF-A0A2G9Y6M4-F1
#
_cell.length_a   1.000
_cell.length_b   1.000
_cell.length_c   1.000
_cell.angle_alpha   90.00
_cell.angle_beta   90.00
_cell.angle_gamma   90.00
#
_symmetry.space_group_name_H-M   'P 1'
#
loop_
_entity.id
_entity.type
_entity.pdbx_description
1 polymer ?
#
loop_
_entity_poly.entity_id
_entity_poly.type
_entity_poly.pdbx_seq_one_letter_code
_entity_poly.pdbx_strand_id
1 'polypeptide(L)' 'KVFGAGLGLAIAKATIGIHKGVIQVKSKPKMGSTFTIALPLT' A
#
# COMPACT_ATOMS: atom_id res chain seq x y z
N LYS A 1 -13.91 -3.05 -14.44
CA LYS A 1 -13.21 -3.39 -13.18
C LYS A 1 -12.55 -2.12 -12.67
N VAL A 2 -13.11 -1.45 -11.66
CA VAL A 2 -12.57 -0.16 -11.19
C VAL A 2 -11.36 -0.45 -10.32
N PHE A 3 -10.15 -0.16 -10.81
CA PHE A 3 -8.92 -0.19 -10.01
C PHE A 3 -8.87 1.10 -9.17
N GLY A 4 -9.76 1.18 -8.18
CA GLY A 4 -9.82 2.29 -7.25
C GLY A 4 -8.92 2.02 -6.06
N ALA A 5 -7.67 2.47 -6.10
CA ALA A 5 -6.87 2.60 -4.88
C ALA A 5 -7.53 3.57 -3.86
N GLY A 6 -8.44 4.43 -4.34
CA GLY A 6 -8.93 5.58 -3.60
C GLY A 6 -7.80 6.59 -3.35
N LEU A 7 -8.13 7.76 -2.81
CA LEU A 7 -7.11 8.75 -2.45
C LEU A 7 -6.14 8.19 -1.40
N GLY A 8 -6.63 7.35 -0.47
CA GLY A 8 -5.84 6.81 0.64
C GLY A 8 -4.61 5.99 0.20
N LEU A 9 -4.77 4.97 -0.65
CA LEU A 9 -3.63 4.14 -1.07
C LEU A 9 -2.69 4.89 -2.02
N ALA A 10 -3.21 5.84 -2.82
CA ALA A 10 -2.37 6.70 -3.65
C ALA A 10 -1.43 7.58 -2.79
N ILE A 11 -1.98 8.23 -1.75
CA ILE A 11 -1.21 9.02 -0.78
C ILE A 11 -0.19 8.13 -0.06
N ALA A 12 -0.63 6.98 0.48
CA ALA A 12 0.27 6.06 1.17
C ALA A 12 1.43 5.59 0.29
N LYS A 13 1.17 5.23 -0.97
CA LYS A 13 2.22 4.81 -1.92
C LYS A 13 3.20 5.94 -2.21
N ALA A 14 2.73 7.18 -2.36
CA ALA A 14 3.59 8.34 -2.57
C ALA A 14 4.49 8.61 -1.35
N THR A 15 3.91 8.64 -0.15
CA THR A 15 4.65 8.84 1.11
C THR A 15 5.71 7.76 1.29
N ILE A 16 5.36 6.50 1.12
CA ILE A 16 6.31 5.38 1.26
C ILE A 16 7.43 5.45 0.23
N GLY A 17 7.12 5.85 -1.01
CA GLY A 17 8.11 6.06 -2.07
C GLY A 17 9.15 7.13 -1.73
N ILE A 18 8.74 8.25 -1.11
CA ILE A 18 9.66 9.29 -0.63
C ILE A 18 10.64 8.72 0.39
N HIS A 19 10.19 7.81 1.25
CA HIS A 19 11.03 7.12 2.24
C HIS A 19 11.81 5.93 1.64
N LYS A 20 11.87 5.79 0.31
CA LYS A 20 12.48 4.66 -0.40
C LYS A 20 11.97 3.29 0.07
N GLY A 21 10.75 3.27 0.62
CA GLY A 21 10.09 2.07 1.10
C GLY A 21 9.25 1.41 0.01
N VAL A 22 8.65 0.28 0.38
CA VAL A 22 7.72 -0.47 -0.46
C VAL A 22 6.43 -0.78 0.29
N ILE A 23 5.32 -0.81 -0.44
CA ILE A 23 4.01 -1.24 0.06
C ILE A 23 3.48 -2.39 -0.78
N GLN A 24 3.02 -3.44 -0.11
CA GLN A 24 2.41 -4.62 -0.71
C GLN A 24 1.02 -4.84 -0.14
N VAL A 25 0.11 -5.36 -0.96
CA VAL A 25 -1.28 -5.64 -0.55
C VAL A 25 -1.62 -7.09 -0.85
N LYS A 26 -2.09 -7.81 0.16
CA LYS A 26 -2.71 -9.12 0.01
C LYS A 26 -4.17 -9.00 0.41
N SER A 27 -5.09 -9.29 -0.50
CA SER A 27 -6.53 -9.19 -0.25
C SER A 27 -7.23 -10.42 -0.79
N LYS A 28 -8.19 -10.93 -0.03
CA LYS A 28 -9.08 -12.01 -0.47
C LYS A 28 -10.52 -11.60 -0.18
N PRO A 29 -11.45 -11.68 -1.16
CA PRO A 29 -12.85 -11.32 -0.95
C PRO A 29 -13.43 -12.02 0.27
N LYS A 30 -14.20 -11.27 1.08
CA LYS A 30 -14.80 -11.73 2.34
C LYS A 30 -13.80 -12.13 3.45
N MET A 31 -12.50 -11.93 3.27
CA MET A 31 -11.48 -12.21 4.29
C MET A 31 -10.68 -10.96 4.70
N GLY A 32 -10.98 -9.81 4.11
CA GLY A 32 -10.28 -8.56 4.35
C GLY A 32 -9.00 -8.41 3.53
N SER A 33 -8.20 -7.42 3.93
CA SER A 33 -6.99 -7.00 3.23
C SER A 33 -5.87 -6.72 4.23
N THR A 34 -4.66 -7.17 3.93
CA THR A 34 -3.45 -6.88 4.68
C THR A 34 -2.52 -6.03 3.83
N PHE A 35 -2.09 -4.91 4.39
CA PHE A 35 -1.12 -4.00 3.78
C PHE A 35 0.19 -4.15 4.56
N THR A 36 1.28 -4.45 3.86
CA THR A 36 2.60 -4.61 4.45
C THR A 36 3.52 -3.51 3.93
N ILE A 37 4.15 -2.80 4.84
CA ILE A 37 5.07 -1.70 4.55
C ILE A 37 6.46 -2.12 5.01
N ALA A 38 7.46 -1.93 4.16
CA ALA A 38 8.86 -2.08 4.52
C ALA A 38 9.60 -0.78 4.20
N LEU A 39 10.34 -0.26 5.18
CA LEU A 39 11.16 0.94 5.07
C LEU A 39 12.64 0.57 5.27
N PRO A 40 13.57 1.21 4.55
CA PRO A 40 15.00 1.12 4.87
C PRO A 40 15.27 1.64 6.29
N LEU A 41 16.25 1.06 6.98
CA LEU A 41 16.65 1.47 8.33
C LEU A 41 17.62 2.67 8.36
N THR A 42 18.07 3.11 7.17
CA THR A 42 19.16 4.08 6.99
C THR A 42 18.73 5.19 6.04
#